data_AF-A0A1G9FCR4-F1
#
_entry.id   AF-A0A1G9FCR4-F1
#
_cell.length_a   1.000
_cell.length_b   1.000
_cell.length_c   1.000
_cell.angle_alpha   90.00
_cell.angle_beta   90.00
_cell.angle_gamma   90.00
#
_symmetry.space_group_name_H-M   'P 1'
#
loop_
_entity.id
_entity.type
_entity.pdbx_description
1 polymer ?
#
loop_
_entity_poly.entity_id
_entity_poly.type
_entity_poly.pdbx_seq_one_letter_code
_entity_poly.pdbx_strand_id
1 'polypeptide(L)'
;MSPTPTHQSSTVTPLPQLWLEQWLDANTPTARLQLQWLKAMDQMIESEATFMLACLNANLRMSECLLDPDRLTRHAELSDCYQEIMTDVTEASMARLSKVTELSREFREQLWEEL
;
A
#
# COMPACT_ATOMS: atom_id res chain seq x y z
N MET A 1 -38.94 29.46 58.56
CA MET A 1 -38.54 29.63 57.14
C MET A 1 -37.51 28.56 56.85
N SER A 2 -37.92 27.45 56.23
CA SER A 2 -37.01 26.34 55.89
C SER A 2 -36.58 26.50 54.44
N PRO A 3 -35.28 26.39 54.10
CA PRO A 3 -34.82 26.53 52.73
C PRO A 3 -35.17 25.28 51.92
N THR A 4 -35.80 25.51 50.78
CA THR A 4 -36.16 24.52 49.77
C THR A 4 -34.90 23.87 49.20
N PRO A 5 -34.83 22.54 49.03
CA PRO A 5 -33.67 21.90 48.43
C PRO A 5 -33.64 22.25 46.94
N THR A 6 -32.53 22.88 46.54
CA THR A 6 -32.20 23.14 45.14
C THR A 6 -32.04 21.79 44.46
N HIS A 7 -33.05 21.37 43.69
CA HIS A 7 -32.94 20.25 42.77
C HIS A 7 -31.79 20.59 41.82
N GLN A 8 -30.65 19.94 42.01
CA GLN A 8 -29.59 19.91 41.01
C GLN A 8 -30.21 19.29 39.76
N SER A 9 -30.48 20.13 38.77
CA SER A 9 -30.84 19.71 37.43
C SER A 9 -29.68 18.86 36.92
N SER A 10 -29.88 17.54 36.90
CA SER A 10 -29.02 16.63 36.17
C SER A 10 -28.88 17.17 34.76
N THR A 11 -27.67 17.49 34.35
CA THR A 11 -27.32 17.83 32.97
C THR A 11 -27.59 16.59 32.13
N VAL A 12 -28.84 16.41 31.70
CA VAL A 12 -29.24 15.32 30.81
C VAL A 12 -28.66 15.69 29.45
N THR A 13 -27.58 15.02 29.07
CA THR A 13 -27.02 15.11 27.72
C THR A 13 -28.14 14.80 26.74
N PRO A 14 -28.43 15.69 25.77
CA PRO A 14 -29.55 15.48 24.88
C PRO A 14 -29.36 14.17 24.09
N LEU A 15 -30.41 13.36 24.00
CA LEU A 15 -30.41 12.06 23.30
C LEU A 15 -29.74 12.09 21.91
N PRO A 16 -29.95 13.11 21.07
CA PRO A 16 -29.25 13.22 19.79
C PRO A 16 -27.72 13.31 19.91
N GLN A 17 -27.23 13.96 20.96
CA GLN A 17 -25.81 14.15 21.21
C GLN A 17 -25.16 12.85 21.73
N LEU A 18 -25.84 12.13 22.64
CA LEU A 18 -25.46 10.77 23.05
C LEU A 18 -25.43 9.80 21.86
N TRP A 19 -26.44 9.88 20.98
CA TRP A 19 -26.48 9.03 19.78
C TRP A 19 -25.34 9.34 18.81
N LEU A 20 -25.02 10.63 18.62
CA LEU A 20 -23.91 11.04 17.76
C LEU A 20 -22.56 10.60 18.33
N GLU A 21 -22.33 10.75 19.64
CA GLU A 21 -21.12 10.29 20.30
C GLU A 21 -20.97 8.77 20.18
N GLN A 22 -22.04 8.01 20.46
CA GLN A 22 -22.04 6.56 20.28
C GLN A 22 -21.74 6.15 18.84
N TRP A 23 -22.28 6.88 17.86
CA TRP A 23 -22.07 6.61 16.45
C TRP A 23 -20.62 6.92 16.03
N LEU A 24 -20.04 8.02 16.52
CA LEU A 24 -18.64 8.35 16.28
C LEU A 24 -17.69 7.33 16.93
N ASP A 25 -17.92 6.95 18.18
CA ASP A 25 -17.13 5.92 18.87
C ASP A 25 -17.21 4.58 18.13
N ALA A 26 -18.40 4.19 17.67
CA ALA A 26 -18.59 2.96 16.91
C ALA A 26 -17.89 2.97 15.55
N ASN A 27 -17.73 4.14 14.90
CA ASN A 27 -17.09 4.26 13.59
C ASN A 27 -15.60 4.57 13.66
N THR A 28 -15.09 4.98 14.82
CA THR A 28 -13.66 5.25 15.02
C THR A 28 -12.74 4.08 14.61
N PRO A 29 -13.00 2.81 15.00
CA PRO A 29 -12.18 1.69 14.54
C PRO A 29 -12.24 1.49 13.02
N THR A 30 -13.42 1.66 12.40
CA THR A 30 -13.58 1.58 10.94
C THR A 30 -12.78 2.66 10.23
N ALA A 31 -12.77 3.89 10.75
CA ALA A 31 -11.99 4.98 10.19
C ALA A 31 -10.47 4.72 10.30
N ARG A 32 -10.00 4.17 11.42
CA ARG A 32 -8.59 3.76 11.59
C ARG A 32 -8.20 2.66 10.61
N LEU A 33 -9.06 1.66 10.44
CA LEU A 33 -8.84 0.59 9.48
C LEU A 33 -8.76 1.10 8.04
N GLN A 34 -9.68 1.98 7.64
CA GLN A 34 -9.66 2.60 6.31
C GLN A 34 -8.35 3.37 6.07
N LEU A 35 -7.84 4.05 7.10
CA LEU A 35 -6.58 4.78 7.02
C LEU A 35 -5.38 3.85 6.91
N GLN A 36 -5.35 2.73 7.66
CA GLN A 36 -4.31 1.71 7.50
C GLN A 36 -4.35 1.07 6.11
N TRP A 37 -5.54 0.78 5.59
CA TRP A 37 -5.71 0.26 4.24
C TRP A 37 -5.19 1.22 3.16
N LEU A 38 -5.49 2.52 3.27
CA LEU A 38 -4.96 3.53 2.35
C LEU A 38 -3.43 3.61 2.38
N LYS A 39 -2.82 3.49 3.57
CA LYS A 39 -1.35 3.45 3.70
C LYS A 39 -0.74 2.22 3.03
N ALA A 40 -1.36 1.05 3.19
CA ALA A 40 -0.92 -0.17 2.52
C ALA A 40 -1.03 -0.05 0.98
N MET A 41 -2.09 0.59 0.49
CA MET A 41 -2.28 0.86 -0.94
C MET A 41 -1.22 1.81 -1.49
N ASP A 42 -0.88 2.87 -0.77
CA ASP A 42 0.16 3.84 -1.17
C ASP A 42 1.52 3.14 -1.35
N GLN A 43 1.92 2.33 -0.37
CA GLN A 43 3.15 1.52 -0.42
C GLN A 43 3.13 0.51 -1.58
N MET A 44 1.98 -0.08 -1.90
CA MET A 44 1.84 -0.97 -3.05
C MET A 44 2.03 -0.20 -4.37
N ILE A 45 1.40 0.97 -4.52
CA ILE A 45 1.51 1.81 -5.72
C ILE A 45 2.97 2.24 -5.95
N GLU A 46 3.69 2.64 -4.90
CA GLU A 46 5.11 2.99 -4.98
C GLU A 46 5.96 1.80 -5.47
N SER A 47 5.69 0.60 -4.95
CA SER A 47 6.41 -0.62 -5.38
C SER A 47 6.11 -0.99 -6.84
N GLU A 48 4.86 -0.80 -7.28
CA GLU A 48 4.44 -1.09 -8.65
C GLU A 48 5.03 -0.08 -9.65
N ALA A 49 5.07 1.21 -9.28
CA ALA A 49 5.73 2.25 -10.06
C ALA A 49 7.22 1.95 -10.25
N THR A 50 7.90 1.52 -9.19
CA THR A 50 9.31 1.11 -9.24
C THR A 50 9.51 -0.07 -10.19
N PHE A 51 8.66 -1.09 -10.13
CA PHE A 51 8.71 -2.22 -11.04
C PHE A 51 8.45 -1.82 -12.50
N MET A 52 7.47 -0.95 -12.75
CA MET A 52 7.20 -0.42 -14.09
C MET A 52 8.40 0.34 -14.66
N LEU A 53 9.08 1.15 -13.87
CA LEU A 53 10.30 1.83 -14.29
C LEU A 53 11.42 0.84 -14.66
N ALA A 54 11.59 -0.22 -13.86
CA ALA A 54 12.56 -1.29 -14.17
C ALA A 54 12.22 -1.97 -15.52
N CYS A 55 10.95 -2.29 -15.76
CA CYS A 55 10.49 -2.87 -17.02
C CYS A 55 10.69 -1.92 -18.22
N LEU A 56 10.47 -0.61 -18.05
CA LEU A 56 10.72 0.38 -19.09
C LEU A 56 12.22 0.46 -19.43
N ASN A 57 13.08 0.49 -18.42
CA ASN A 57 14.53 0.49 -18.62
C ASN A 57 15.01 -0.80 -19.30
N ALA A 58 14.47 -1.96 -18.91
CA ALA A 58 14.75 -3.24 -19.56
C ALA A 58 14.36 -3.22 -21.04
N ASN A 59 13.19 -2.66 -21.38
CA ASN A 59 12.76 -2.52 -22.78
C ASN A 59 13.67 -1.56 -23.57
N LEU A 60 14.14 -0.47 -22.97
CA LEU A 60 15.10 0.44 -23.62
C LEU A 60 16.41 -0.30 -23.92
N ARG A 61 16.99 -1.01 -22.93
CA ARG A 61 18.20 -1.83 -23.12
C ARG A 61 18.00 -2.92 -24.18
N MET A 62 16.82 -3.53 -24.21
CA MET A 62 16.46 -4.53 -25.24
C MET A 62 16.48 -3.91 -26.62
N SER A 63 15.90 -2.72 -26.78
CA SER A 63 15.90 -2.00 -28.06
C SER A 63 17.32 -1.62 -28.47
N GLU A 64 18.16 -1.15 -27.54
CA GLU A 64 19.57 -0.82 -27.81
C GLU A 64 20.34 -2.04 -28.32
N CYS A 65 20.17 -3.21 -27.69
CA CYS A 65 20.82 -4.44 -28.14
C CYS A 65 20.33 -4.95 -29.50
N LEU A 66 19.07 -4.71 -29.83
CA LEU A 66 18.50 -5.09 -31.13
C LEU A 66 18.83 -4.09 -32.25
N LEU A 67 19.11 -2.82 -31.90
CA LEU A 67 19.45 -1.76 -32.85
C LEU A 67 20.96 -1.68 -33.12
N ASP A 68 21.79 -2.34 -32.31
CA ASP A 68 23.25 -2.37 -32.48
C ASP A 68 23.67 -3.34 -33.62
N PRO A 69 24.15 -2.83 -34.77
CA PRO A 69 24.51 -3.65 -35.93
C PRO A 69 25.70 -4.58 -35.66
N ASP A 70 26.58 -4.23 -34.72
CA ASP A 70 27.76 -5.04 -34.38
C ASP A 70 27.40 -6.23 -33.47
N ARG A 71 26.27 -6.14 -32.76
CA ARG A 71 25.72 -7.24 -31.94
C ARG A 71 24.80 -8.15 -32.73
N LEU A 72 24.05 -7.58 -33.69
CA LEU A 72 23.20 -8.36 -34.61
C LEU A 72 24.00 -9.38 -35.44
N THR A 73 25.25 -9.05 -35.77
CA THR A 73 26.16 -9.94 -36.50
C THR A 73 26.84 -10.99 -35.60
N ARG A 74 26.85 -10.78 -34.29
CA ARG A 74 27.42 -11.69 -33.28
C ARG A 74 26.32 -12.30 -32.41
N HIS A 75 25.76 -13.42 -32.86
CA HIS A 75 24.67 -14.12 -32.18
C HIS A 75 24.90 -14.42 -30.69
N ALA A 76 26.15 -14.68 -30.26
CA ALA A 76 26.47 -14.90 -28.86
C ALA A 76 26.22 -13.65 -28.01
N GLU A 77 26.63 -12.47 -28.48
CA GLU A 77 26.50 -11.21 -27.75
C GLU A 77 25.05 -10.71 -27.69
N LEU A 78 24.26 -11.01 -28.72
CA LEU A 78 22.82 -10.75 -28.71
C LEU A 78 22.09 -11.63 -27.69
N SER A 79 22.45 -12.92 -27.64
CA SER A 79 21.90 -13.87 -26.66
C SER A 79 22.27 -13.47 -25.23
N ASP A 80 23.52 -13.09 -25.00
CA ASP A 80 24.00 -12.65 -23.70
C ASP A 80 23.26 -11.39 -23.23
N CYS A 81 23.09 -10.39 -24.11
CA CYS A 81 22.32 -9.20 -23.77
C CYS A 81 20.85 -9.51 -23.42
N TYR A 82 20.20 -10.38 -24.22
CA TYR A 82 18.83 -10.80 -23.92
C TYR A 82 18.74 -11.51 -22.57
N GLN A 83 19.68 -12.40 -22.28
CA GLN A 83 19.70 -13.17 -21.04
C GLN A 83 19.94 -12.27 -19.82
N GLU A 84 20.81 -11.26 -19.93
CA GLU A 84 21.04 -10.26 -18.89
C GLU A 84 19.76 -9.48 -18.60
N ILE A 85 19.12 -8.92 -19.64
CA ILE A 85 17.88 -8.15 -19.49
C ILE A 85 16.75 -9.00 -18.89
N MET A 86 16.61 -10.24 -19.35
CA MET A 86 15.57 -11.13 -18.84
C MET A 86 15.82 -11.51 -17.37
N THR A 87 17.09 -11.64 -16.98
CA THR A 87 17.48 -11.89 -15.59
C THR A 87 17.08 -10.70 -14.72
N ASP A 88 17.39 -9.47 -15.14
CA ASP A 88 17.03 -8.24 -14.41
C ASP A 88 15.51 -8.08 -14.24
N VAL A 89 14.73 -8.34 -15.29
CA VAL A 89 13.25 -8.29 -15.22
C VAL A 89 12.71 -9.37 -14.29
N THR A 90 13.30 -10.57 -14.31
CA THR A 90 12.88 -11.68 -13.45
C THR A 90 13.19 -11.38 -11.98
N GLU A 91 14.36 -10.81 -11.69
CA GLU A 91 14.73 -10.37 -10.35
C GLU A 91 13.80 -9.26 -9.85
N ALA A 92 13.52 -8.24 -10.67
CA ALA A 92 12.58 -7.18 -10.33
C ALA A 92 11.15 -7.73 -10.06
N SER A 93 10.72 -8.74 -10.83
CA SER A 93 9.43 -9.42 -10.63
C SER A 93 9.39 -10.21 -9.33
N MET A 94 10.46 -10.93 -9.00
CA MET A 94 10.59 -11.64 -7.72
C MET A 94 10.60 -10.68 -6.53
N ALA A 95 11.32 -9.56 -6.64
CA ALA A 95 11.34 -8.52 -5.61
C ALA A 95 9.94 -7.92 -5.37
N ARG A 96 9.19 -7.66 -6.45
CA ARG A 96 7.79 -7.21 -6.38
C ARG A 96 6.91 -8.23 -5.65
N LEU A 97 6.98 -9.50 -6.02
CA LEU A 97 6.19 -10.56 -5.37
C LEU A 97 6.52 -10.67 -3.88
N SER A 98 7.80 -10.62 -3.52
CA SER A 98 8.24 -10.59 -2.12
C SER A 98 7.61 -9.40 -1.38
N LYS A 99 7.66 -8.21 -1.97
CA LYS A 99 7.10 -7.00 -1.34
C LYS A 99 5.60 -7.08 -1.12
N VAL A 100 4.85 -7.60 -2.11
CA VAL A 100 3.41 -7.81 -1.99
C VAL A 100 3.09 -8.81 -0.86
N THR A 101 3.87 -9.89 -0.73
CA THR A 101 3.65 -10.85 0.36
C THR A 101 3.94 -10.24 1.74
N GLU A 102 4.97 -9.41 1.86
CA GLU A 102 5.32 -8.70 3.10
C GLU A 102 4.21 -7.71 3.51
N LEU A 103 3.79 -6.83 2.60
CA LEU A 103 2.71 -5.87 2.85
C LEU A 103 1.40 -6.58 3.24
N SER A 104 1.11 -7.72 2.61
CA SER A 104 -0.08 -8.51 2.96
C SER A 104 -0.02 -9.11 4.37
N ARG A 105 1.18 -9.41 4.88
CA ARG A 105 1.38 -9.91 6.24
C ARG A 105 1.26 -8.77 7.25
N GLU A 106 1.95 -7.65 7.00
CA GLU A 106 1.92 -6.46 7.86
C GLU A 106 0.49 -5.91 8.00
N PHE A 107 -0.27 -5.85 6.90
CA PHE A 107 -1.67 -5.42 6.95
C PHE A 107 -2.53 -6.36 7.80
N ARG A 108 -2.30 -7.67 7.76
CA ARG A 108 -3.03 -8.65 8.59
C ARG A 108 -2.66 -8.51 10.07
N GLU A 109 -1.41 -8.25 10.37
CA GLU A 109 -0.94 -8.02 11.74
C GLU A 109 -1.55 -6.74 12.32
N GLN A 110 -1.54 -5.64 11.56
CA GLN A 110 -2.17 -4.38 11.96
C GLN A 110 -3.70 -4.51 12.14
N LEU A 111 -4.34 -5.29 11.27
CA LEU A 111 -5.76 -5.65 11.42
C LEU A 111 -6.05 -6.38 12.74
N TRP A 112 -5.15 -7.26 13.19
CA TRP A 112 -5.29 -7.99 14.44
C TRP A 112 -5.06 -7.13 15.68
N GLU A 113 -4.26 -6.06 15.59
CA GLU A 113 -4.04 -5.13 16.71
C GLU A 113 -5.21 -4.17 16.93
N GLU A 114 -6.04 -3.94 15.90
CA GLU A 114 -7.19 -3.04 15.96
C GLU A 114 -8.53 -3.74 16.31
N LEU A 115 -8.57 -5.08 16.35
CA LEU A 115 -9.75 -5.90 16.67
C LEU A 115 -9.84 -6.22 18.16
#